data_AF-A0AAP2GTZ9-F1
#
_entry.id   AF-A0AAP2GTZ9-F1
#
_cell.length_a   1.000
_cell.length_b   1.000
_cell.length_c   1.000
_cell.angle_alpha   90.00
_cell.angle_beta   90.00
_cell.angle_gamma   90.00
#
_symmetry.space_group_name_H-M   'P 1'
#
loop_
_entity.id
_entity.type
_entity.pdbx_description
1 polymer ?
#
loop_
_entity_poly.entity_id
_entity_poly.type
_entity_poly.pdbx_seq_one_letter_code
_entity_poly.pdbx_strand_id
1 'polypeptide(L)'
;MKYSVLVFLLMGSIHAMAYDSGIAIQTDKGARIQVTINGKLYNKQTGNFVRVRSSPGLFHLQVKVLNPYDKQWYIVRKDIRTEKGFEFQYKVIFTSKHKPTLVEVKRNPVYSKYFLNPALYNRHPVA
;
A
#
# COMPACT_ATOMS: atom_id res chain seq x y z
N MET A 1 16.48 -42.29 -11.53
CA MET A 1 16.40 -41.09 -12.41
C MET A 1 15.04 -40.39 -12.39
N LYS A 2 13.89 -41.07 -12.46
CA LYS A 2 12.56 -40.42 -12.50
C LYS A 2 12.23 -39.55 -11.29
N TYR A 3 12.61 -39.98 -10.08
CA TYR A 3 12.37 -39.23 -8.84
C TYR A 3 13.31 -38.02 -8.65
N SER A 4 14.51 -38.04 -9.24
CA SER A 4 15.50 -36.98 -9.11
C SER A 4 15.07 -35.69 -9.85
N VAL A 5 14.40 -35.85 -11.00
CA VAL A 5 13.82 -34.73 -11.77
C VAL A 5 12.66 -34.09 -11.00
N LEU A 6 11.85 -34.90 -10.32
CA LEU A 6 10.74 -34.43 -9.50
C LEU A 6 11.23 -33.59 -8.30
N VAL A 7 12.32 -34.01 -7.65
CA VAL A 7 12.95 -33.28 -6.53
C VAL A 7 13.55 -31.95 -7.00
N PHE A 8 14.19 -31.91 -8.18
CA PHE A 8 14.68 -30.66 -8.75
C PHE A 8 13.56 -29.68 -9.14
N LEU A 9 12.42 -30.19 -9.63
CA LEU A 9 11.22 -29.38 -9.91
C LEU A 9 10.59 -28.81 -8.62
N LEU A 10 10.51 -29.61 -7.55
CA LEU A 10 10.02 -29.18 -6.24
C LEU A 10 10.93 -28.13 -5.58
N MET A 11 12.24 -28.23 -5.75
CA MET A 11 13.21 -27.23 -5.26
C MET A 11 13.24 -25.94 -6.11
N GLY A 12 12.80 -25.99 -7.38
CA GLY A 12 12.62 -24.80 -8.21
C GLY A 12 11.42 -23.94 -7.77
N SER A 13 10.34 -24.57 -7.29
CA SER A 13 9.10 -23.87 -6.90
C SER A 13 9.18 -23.04 -5.62
N ILE A 14 10.16 -23.29 -4.74
CA ILE A 14 10.33 -22.51 -3.50
C ILE A 14 10.89 -21.10 -3.72
N HIS A 15 11.40 -20.78 -4.92
CA HIS A 15 11.94 -19.45 -5.24
C HIS A 15 10.90 -18.46 -5.79
N ALA A 16 9.65 -18.91 -5.98
CA ALA A 16 8.53 -18.05 -6.34
C ALA A 16 7.84 -17.41 -5.12
N MET A 17 8.37 -17.63 -3.91
CA MET A 17 7.91 -16.95 -2.69
C MET A 17 8.13 -15.44 -2.86
N ALA A 18 7.02 -14.75 -3.12
CA ALA A 18 6.90 -13.38 -3.54
C ALA A 18 7.79 -12.44 -2.71
N TYR A 19 8.66 -11.72 -3.39
CA TYR A 19 9.20 -10.52 -2.77
C TYR A 19 8.08 -9.48 -2.90
N ASP A 20 7.57 -9.08 -1.75
CA ASP A 20 6.46 -8.15 -1.67
C ASP A 20 6.85 -6.74 -2.08
N SER A 21 5.83 -5.91 -2.21
CA SER A 21 5.92 -4.47 -2.29
C SER A 21 5.08 -3.84 -1.18
N GLY A 22 5.46 -2.64 -0.77
CA GLY A 22 4.68 -1.81 0.16
C GLY A 22 4.04 -0.62 -0.54
N ILE A 23 2.86 -0.23 -0.09
CA ILE A 23 2.24 1.06 -0.40
C ILE A 23 1.97 1.74 0.93
N ALA A 24 2.60 2.87 1.19
CA ALA A 24 2.34 3.69 2.37
C ALA A 24 1.68 5.00 1.95
N ILE A 25 0.57 5.35 2.58
CA ILE A 25 -0.16 6.60 2.36
C ILE A 25 -0.18 7.36 3.68
N GLN A 26 0.24 8.61 3.64
CA GLN A 26 0.20 9.50 4.78
C GLN A 26 -0.50 10.82 4.43
N THR A 27 -0.97 11.52 5.45
CA THR A 27 -1.51 12.88 5.33
C THR A 27 -0.92 13.78 6.41
N ASP A 28 -1.02 15.09 6.23
CA ASP A 28 -0.61 16.07 7.24
C ASP A 28 -1.41 15.97 8.53
N LYS A 29 -0.82 16.49 9.63
CA LYS A 29 -1.41 16.50 10.96
C LYS A 29 -2.79 17.18 10.93
N GLY A 30 -3.80 16.52 11.50
CA GLY A 30 -5.17 17.04 11.58
C GLY A 30 -6.10 16.59 10.46
N ALA A 31 -5.58 16.05 9.36
CA ALA A 31 -6.38 15.37 8.35
C ALA A 31 -6.54 13.88 8.69
N ARG A 32 -7.64 13.26 8.26
CA ARG A 32 -7.88 11.82 8.43
C ARG A 32 -8.20 11.17 7.11
N ILE A 33 -7.65 9.98 6.85
CA ILE A 33 -7.78 9.24 5.61
C ILE A 33 -8.46 7.89 5.84
N GLN A 34 -9.15 7.47 4.79
CA GLN A 34 -9.66 6.12 4.58
C GLN A 34 -9.20 5.67 3.19
N VAL A 35 -8.50 4.55 3.15
CA VAL A 35 -7.80 4.08 1.94
C VAL A 35 -8.47 2.82 1.42
N THR A 36 -8.79 2.86 0.15
CA THR A 36 -9.32 1.73 -0.62
C THR A 36 -8.35 1.41 -1.75
N ILE A 37 -7.99 0.14 -1.92
CA ILE A 37 -7.12 -0.34 -3.00
C ILE A 37 -7.87 -1.43 -3.75
N ASN A 38 -7.99 -1.31 -5.07
CA ASN A 38 -8.74 -2.25 -5.93
C ASN A 38 -10.16 -2.52 -5.38
N GLY A 39 -10.84 -1.47 -4.92
CA GLY A 39 -12.18 -1.56 -4.33
C GLY A 39 -12.25 -2.09 -2.90
N LYS A 40 -11.14 -2.54 -2.29
CA LYS A 40 -11.11 -3.08 -0.93
C LYS A 40 -10.62 -2.04 0.08
N LEU A 41 -11.37 -1.88 1.19
CA LEU A 41 -11.03 -0.96 2.28
C LEU A 41 -9.89 -1.51 3.14
N TYR A 42 -8.85 -0.73 3.47
CA TYR A 42 -7.71 -1.19 4.28
C TYR A 42 -7.64 -0.61 5.70
N ASN A 43 -8.41 0.43 6.03
CA ASN A 43 -8.51 0.93 7.40
C ASN A 43 -9.95 1.26 7.77
N LYS A 44 -10.55 0.45 8.66
CA LYS A 44 -11.94 0.64 9.14
C LYS A 44 -12.09 1.97 9.90
N GLN A 45 -11.12 2.26 10.77
CA GLN A 45 -11.03 3.55 11.45
C GLN A 45 -10.17 4.51 10.65
N THR A 46 -10.59 5.77 10.57
CA THR A 46 -9.87 6.82 9.88
C THR A 46 -8.60 7.17 10.67
N GLY A 47 -7.47 7.30 9.98
CA GLY A 47 -6.17 7.59 10.58
C GLY A 47 -5.42 8.64 9.77
N ASN A 48 -4.17 8.95 10.12
CA ASN A 48 -3.31 9.82 9.32
C ASN A 48 -2.28 9.04 8.47
N PHE A 49 -2.22 7.72 8.67
CA PHE A 49 -1.27 6.83 8.03
C PHE A 49 -1.95 5.48 7.74
N VAL A 50 -1.72 4.95 6.54
CA VAL A 50 -2.12 3.60 6.15
C VAL A 50 -0.97 2.99 5.37
N ARG A 51 -0.59 1.77 5.73
CA ARG A 51 0.45 1.02 5.04
C ARG A 51 -0.07 -0.35 4.65
N VAL A 52 0.12 -0.73 3.39
CA VAL A 52 -0.40 -1.97 2.83
C VAL A 52 0.74 -2.78 2.25
N ARG A 53 0.81 -4.07 2.62
CA ARG A 53 1.65 -5.06 1.94
C ARG A 53 0.90 -5.55 0.71
N SER A 54 1.60 -5.65 -0.40
CA SER A 54 1.04 -5.97 -1.71
C SER A 54 2.02 -6.85 -2.50
N SER A 55 1.51 -7.58 -3.48
CA SER A 55 2.36 -8.11 -4.55
C SER A 55 2.78 -6.97 -5.50
N PRO A 56 3.87 -7.12 -6.26
CA PRO A 56 4.16 -6.21 -7.37
C PRO A 56 3.01 -6.21 -8.38
N GLY A 57 2.66 -5.06 -8.95
CA GLY A 57 1.55 -4.96 -9.90
C GLY A 57 0.97 -3.56 -10.06
N LEU A 58 -0.16 -3.47 -10.76
CA LEU A 58 -0.93 -2.23 -10.89
C LEU A 58 -2.07 -2.22 -9.86
N PHE A 59 -2.22 -1.11 -9.15
CA PHE A 59 -3.24 -0.93 -8.13
C PHE A 59 -4.00 0.37 -8.34
N HIS A 60 -5.32 0.30 -8.19
CA HIS A 60 -6.23 1.44 -8.22
C HIS A 60 -6.43 1.94 -6.79
N LEU A 61 -5.74 3.01 -6.44
CA LEU A 61 -5.78 3.61 -5.11
C LEU A 61 -6.87 4.69 -5.07
N GLN A 62 -7.75 4.60 -4.08
CA GLN A 62 -8.72 5.62 -3.74
C GLN A 62 -8.53 6.03 -2.27
N VAL A 63 -8.21 7.31 -2.05
CA VAL A 63 -8.03 7.89 -0.72
C VAL A 63 -9.16 8.86 -0.46
N LYS A 64 -10.03 8.52 0.48
CA LYS A 64 -11.02 9.43 1.03
C LYS A 64 -10.38 10.20 2.19
N VAL A 65 -10.27 11.52 2.07
CA VAL A 65 -9.57 12.39 3.03
C VAL A 65 -10.51 13.42 3.62
N LEU A 66 -10.53 13.55 4.94
CA LEU A 66 -11.19 14.63 5.67
C LEU A 66 -10.23 15.83 5.67
N ASN A 67 -10.64 16.87 4.97
CA ASN A 67 -9.87 18.10 4.88
C ASN A 67 -9.85 18.82 6.25
N PRO A 68 -8.67 19.15 6.79
CA PRO A 68 -8.57 19.78 8.09
C PRO A 68 -9.10 21.22 8.10
N TYR A 69 -9.17 21.90 6.95
CA TYR A 69 -9.53 23.32 6.84
C TYR A 69 -11.05 23.56 6.83
N ASP A 70 -11.80 22.79 6.04
CA ASP A 70 -13.25 22.97 5.84
C ASP A 70 -14.10 21.82 6.42
N LYS A 71 -13.45 20.77 6.95
CA LYS A 71 -14.08 19.55 7.48
C LYS A 71 -14.91 18.77 6.46
N GLN A 72 -14.65 18.96 5.17
CA GLN A 72 -15.32 18.22 4.10
C GLN A 72 -14.53 16.97 3.69
N TRP A 73 -15.25 15.96 3.20
CA TRP A 73 -14.66 14.75 2.66
C TRP A 73 -14.37 14.91 1.18
N TYR A 74 -13.14 14.59 0.80
CA TYR A 74 -12.69 14.57 -0.59
C TYR A 74 -12.24 13.17 -0.98
N ILE A 75 -12.30 12.87 -2.27
CA ILE A 75 -11.81 11.61 -2.83
C ILE A 75 -10.70 11.92 -3.82
N VAL A 76 -9.53 11.34 -3.59
CA VAL A 76 -8.40 11.37 -4.50
C VAL A 76 -8.18 9.97 -5.06
N ARG A 77 -7.99 9.86 -6.37
CA ARG A 77 -7.72 8.58 -7.05
C ARG A 77 -6.38 8.64 -7.75
N LYS A 78 -5.66 7.52 -7.75
CA LYS A 78 -4.39 7.36 -8.45
C LYS A 78 -4.15 5.89 -8.78
N ASP A 79 -3.69 5.62 -10.00
CA ASP A 79 -3.17 4.31 -10.34
C ASP A 79 -1.68 4.27 -10.00
N ILE A 80 -1.27 3.22 -9.31
CA ILE A 80 0.10 3.06 -8.83
C ILE A 80 0.64 1.71 -9.30
N ARG A 81 1.82 1.75 -9.92
CA ARG A 81 2.54 0.54 -10.31
C ARG A 81 3.60 0.27 -9.27
N THR A 82 3.49 -0.87 -8.61
CA THR A 82 4.42 -1.29 -7.57
C THR A 82 5.42 -2.30 -8.11
N GLU A 83 6.64 -2.19 -7.60
CA GLU A 83 7.75 -3.07 -7.95
C GLU A 83 8.23 -3.85 -6.72
N LYS A 84 8.73 -5.03 -7.03
CA LYS A 84 9.31 -6.00 -6.12
C LYS A 84 10.40 -5.39 -5.23
N GLY A 85 10.29 -5.57 -3.91
CA GLY A 85 11.33 -5.15 -2.95
C GLY A 85 11.35 -3.65 -2.65
N PHE A 86 10.29 -2.92 -3.01
CA PHE A 86 10.18 -1.50 -2.72
C PHE A 86 8.94 -1.19 -1.89
N GLU A 87 9.00 -0.11 -1.15
CA GLU A 87 7.84 0.58 -0.64
C GLU A 87 7.68 1.94 -1.32
N PHE A 88 6.48 2.17 -1.83
CA PHE A 88 6.08 3.41 -2.47
C PHE A 88 5.32 4.26 -1.45
N GLN A 89 5.88 5.41 -1.11
CA GLN A 89 5.33 6.32 -0.11
C GLN A 89 4.64 7.49 -0.79
N TYR A 90 3.36 7.63 -0.51
CA TYR A 90 2.50 8.69 -1.02
C TYR A 90 2.06 9.60 0.12
N LYS A 91 1.94 10.89 -0.18
CA LYS A 91 1.41 11.88 0.74
C LYS A 91 0.23 12.60 0.11
N VAL A 92 -0.83 12.76 0.88
CA VAL A 92 -1.93 13.67 0.53
C VAL A 92 -1.49 15.08 0.90
N ILE A 93 -1.44 15.97 -0.08
CA ILE A 93 -1.13 17.40 0.11
C ILE A 93 -2.31 18.26 -0.36
N PHE A 94 -2.53 19.40 0.30
CA PHE A 94 -3.59 20.35 -0.07
C PHE A 94 -2.97 21.55 -0.79
N THR A 95 -3.09 21.62 -2.12
CA THR A 95 -2.44 22.69 -2.92
C THR A 95 -3.11 24.05 -2.75
N SER A 96 -4.41 24.09 -2.41
CA SER A 96 -5.20 25.33 -2.27
C SER A 96 -6.19 25.28 -1.11
N LYS A 97 -5.77 24.71 0.04
CA LYS A 97 -6.60 24.37 1.23
C LYS A 97 -7.81 23.46 0.96
N HIS A 98 -8.30 23.31 -0.27
CA HIS A 98 -9.53 22.60 -0.62
C HIS A 98 -9.33 21.53 -1.70
N LYS A 99 -8.15 21.50 -2.33
CA LYS A 99 -7.82 20.56 -3.40
C LYS A 99 -6.76 19.57 -2.91
N PRO A 100 -7.15 18.42 -2.35
CA PRO A 100 -6.20 17.38 -2.01
C PRO A 100 -5.68 16.71 -3.26
N THR A 101 -4.39 16.41 -3.26
CA THR A 101 -3.70 15.68 -4.32
C THR A 101 -2.79 14.63 -3.70
N LEU A 102 -2.59 13.51 -4.41
CA LEU A 102 -1.75 12.42 -3.95
C LEU A 102 -0.41 12.45 -4.69
N VAL A 103 0.63 12.85 -3.97
CA VAL A 103 2.00 12.93 -4.50
C VAL A 103 2.81 11.74 -4.04
N GLU A 104 3.62 11.18 -4.93
CA GLU A 104 4.66 10.24 -4.52
C GLU A 104 5.80 11.03 -3.89
N VAL A 105 6.25 10.62 -2.71
CA VAL A 105 7.28 11.34 -1.96
C VAL A 105 8.58 10.57 -1.97
N LYS A 106 8.51 9.24 -1.80
CA LYS A 106 9.69 8.37 -1.75
C LYS A 106 9.37 6.99 -2.31
N ARG A 107 10.40 6.38 -2.85
CA ARG A 107 10.47 4.97 -3.16
C ARG A 107 11.66 4.40 -2.39
N ASN A 108 11.40 3.56 -1.39
CA ASN A 108 12.44 3.01 -0.52
C ASN A 108 12.66 1.54 -0.84
N PRO A 109 13.91 1.07 -1.01
CA PRO A 109 14.18 -0.37 -1.02
C PRO A 109 13.86 -0.92 0.37
N VAL A 110 13.18 -2.06 0.40
CA VAL A 110 12.74 -2.70 1.63
C VAL A 110 13.29 -4.11 1.68
N TYR A 111 14.06 -4.39 2.73
CA TYR A 111 14.60 -5.72 2.98
C TYR A 111 13.48 -6.71 3.32
N SER A 112 13.61 -7.96 2.88
CA SER A 112 12.59 -9.01 3.04
C SER A 112 12.05 -9.13 4.46
N LYS A 113 12.90 -9.04 5.48
CA LYS A 113 12.52 -9.09 6.92
C LYS A 113 11.46 -8.05 7.31
N TYR A 114 11.41 -6.92 6.63
CA TYR A 114 10.43 -5.87 6.87
C TYR A 114 9.01 -6.28 6.45
N PHE A 115 8.89 -7.05 5.37
CA PHE A 115 7.61 -7.59 4.92
C PHE A 115 7.15 -8.79 5.77
N LEU A 116 8.08 -9.43 6.50
CA LEU A 116 7.77 -10.52 7.41
C LEU A 116 7.06 -10.08 8.70
N ASN A 117 7.06 -8.79 9.05
CA ASN A 117 6.33 -8.29 10.22
C ASN A 117 4.91 -7.83 9.84
N PRO A 118 3.86 -8.67 10.04
CA PRO A 118 2.50 -8.31 9.67
C PRO A 118 1.92 -7.13 10.46
N ALA A 119 2.44 -6.84 11.66
CA ALA A 119 1.94 -5.76 12.51
C ALA A 119 2.18 -4.36 11.92
N LEU A 120 3.10 -4.24 10.95
CA LEU A 120 3.40 -2.98 10.27
C LEU A 120 2.39 -2.62 9.18
N TYR A 121 1.47 -3.53 8.84
CA TYR A 121 0.60 -3.40 7.67
C TYR A 121 -0.87 -3.46 8.06
N ASN A 122 -1.62 -2.48 7.56
CA ASN A 122 -3.07 -2.50 7.54
C ASN A 122 -3.58 -3.64 6.65
N ARG A 123 -4.65 -4.28 7.11
CA ARG A 123 -5.31 -5.38 6.40
C ARG A 123 -6.74 -5.00 6.08
N HIS A 124 -7.27 -5.60 5.02
CA HIS A 124 -8.70 -5.54 4.76
C HIS A 124 -9.46 -6.09 5.97
N PRO A 125 -10.41 -5.34 6.55
CA PRO A 125 -11.24 -5.85 7.63
C PRO A 125 -12.02 -7.07 7.14
N VAL A 126 -11.81 -8.22 7.75
CA VAL A 126 -12.68 -9.39 7.57
C VAL A 126 -13.88 -9.19 8.50
N ALA A 127 -15.09 -9.34 7.97
CA ALA A 127 -16.34 -9.14 8.70
C ALA A 127 -16.49 -10.16 9.84
#